data_AF-E3RXH7-F1
#
_entry.id   AF-E3RXH7-F1
#
_cell.length_a   1.000
_cell.length_b   1.000
_cell.length_c   1.000
_cell.angle_alpha   90.00
_cell.angle_beta   90.00
_cell.angle_gamma   90.00
#
_symmetry.space_group_name_H-M   'P 1'
#
loop_
_entity.id
_entity.type
_entity.pdbx_description
1 polymer ?
#
loop_
_entity_poly.entity_id
_entity_poly.type
_entity_poly.pdbx_seq_one_letter_code
_entity_poly.pdbx_strand_id
1 'polypeptide(L)'
;MIHDYNLAMVWDDQLFDDYKVDFEGWTRDLFLKVDRNTLKSLKTVLRYRGIYTGNNRARVADSLYKTLAMDDIPKWDPAEFQAMTFDHRSKAYQRQNNARRITPTTEQPY
;
A
#
# COMPACT_ATOMS: atom_id res chain seq x y z
N MET A 1 6.79 -0.80 -30.57
CA MET A 1 5.50 -0.85 -29.86
C MET A 1 5.56 0.22 -28.78
N ILE A 2 4.83 1.31 -28.95
CA ILE A 2 4.82 2.42 -27.98
C ILE A 2 3.97 1.93 -26.80
N HIS A 3 4.57 1.80 -25.62
CA HIS A 3 3.82 1.48 -24.41
C HIS A 3 2.98 2.70 -24.05
N ASP A 4 1.67 2.53 -24.06
CA ASP A 4 0.72 3.58 -23.70
C ASP A 4 0.82 3.82 -22.18
N TYR A 5 1.46 4.92 -21.79
CA TYR A 5 1.74 5.28 -20.38
C TYR A 5 0.47 5.73 -19.60
N ASN A 6 -0.72 5.58 -20.17
CA ASN A 6 -2.01 5.91 -19.54
C ASN A 6 -2.53 4.83 -18.57
N LEU A 7 -1.77 3.76 -18.32
CA LEU A 7 -2.14 2.67 -17.42
C LEU A 7 -1.90 3.01 -15.94
N ALA A 8 -2.64 3.97 -15.40
CA ALA A 8 -2.72 4.20 -13.94
C ALA A 8 -3.16 2.92 -13.18
N MET A 9 -3.83 1.98 -13.86
CA MET A 9 -4.27 0.69 -13.32
C MET A 9 -3.21 -0.41 -13.25
N VAL A 10 -1.94 -0.21 -13.62
CA VAL A 10 -0.93 -1.28 -13.50
C VAL A 10 0.04 -1.03 -12.32
N TRP A 11 0.02 0.16 -11.73
CA TRP A 11 1.10 0.63 -10.86
C TRP A 11 1.15 -0.05 -9.50
N ASP A 12 0.00 -0.37 -8.88
CA ASP A 12 -0.01 -0.94 -7.53
C ASP A 12 0.50 -2.40 -7.56
N ASP A 13 -0.01 -3.24 -8.48
CA ASP A 13 0.38 -4.66 -8.56
C ASP A 13 1.85 -4.78 -9.01
N GLN A 14 2.25 -4.00 -10.02
CA GLN A 14 3.64 -3.91 -10.45
C GLN A 14 4.56 -3.46 -9.30
N LEU A 15 4.14 -2.50 -8.47
CA LEU A 15 4.94 -2.03 -7.33
C LEU A 15 5.14 -3.11 -6.27
N PHE A 16 4.13 -3.96 -6.02
CA PHE A 16 4.27 -5.07 -5.09
C PHE A 16 5.24 -6.13 -5.63
N ASP A 17 5.12 -6.48 -6.92
CA ASP A 17 6.02 -7.42 -7.57
C ASP A 17 7.46 -6.89 -7.62
N ASP A 18 7.64 -5.62 -7.99
CA ASP A 18 8.95 -4.95 -7.99
C ASP A 18 9.56 -4.96 -6.58
N TYR A 19 8.76 -4.69 -5.54
CA TYR A 19 9.20 -4.79 -4.15
C TYR A 19 9.62 -6.22 -3.77
N LYS A 20 8.89 -7.24 -4.23
CA LYS A 20 9.25 -8.65 -3.96
C LYS A 20 10.58 -9.02 -4.62
N VAL A 21 10.81 -8.54 -5.85
CA VAL A 21 12.06 -8.75 -6.60
C VAL A 21 13.23 -7.99 -5.96
N ASP A 22 13.07 -6.71 -5.65
CA ASP A 22 14.13 -5.86 -5.06
C ASP A 22 14.67 -6.42 -3.73
N PHE A 23 13.78 -7.04 -2.96
CA PHE A 23 14.08 -7.58 -1.65
C PHE A 23 14.07 -9.12 -1.63
N GLU A 24 14.18 -9.77 -2.79
CA GLU A 24 14.26 -11.23 -2.87
C GLU A 24 15.43 -11.75 -2.01
N GLY A 25 15.17 -12.78 -1.21
CA GLY A 25 16.16 -13.35 -0.29
C GLY A 25 16.50 -12.50 0.95
N TRP A 26 15.88 -11.32 1.12
CA TRP A 26 16.10 -10.53 2.33
C TRP A 26 15.49 -11.19 3.56
N THR A 27 16.32 -11.37 4.58
CA THR A 27 15.89 -11.85 5.90
C THR A 27 15.46 -10.68 6.78
N ARG A 28 14.72 -11.00 7.85
CA ARG A 28 14.36 -10.02 8.88
C ARG A 28 15.58 -9.26 9.43
N ASP A 29 16.70 -9.95 9.63
CA ASP A 29 17.91 -9.34 10.19
C ASP A 29 18.57 -8.35 9.23
N LEU A 30 18.43 -8.55 7.91
CA LEU A 30 18.87 -7.57 6.91
C LEU A 30 18.05 -6.28 7.00
N PHE A 31 16.72 -6.39 7.12
CA PHE A 31 15.88 -5.21 7.39
C PHE A 31 16.25 -4.52 8.71
N LEU A 32 16.60 -5.26 9.75
CA LEU A 32 16.99 -4.67 11.04
C LEU A 32 18.30 -3.88 11.02
N LYS A 33 19.18 -4.15 10.05
CA LYS A 33 20.46 -3.44 9.87
C LYS A 33 20.29 -2.10 9.14
N VAL A 34 19.21 -1.92 8.39
CA VAL A 34 18.95 -0.68 7.66
C VAL A 34 18.52 0.42 8.62
N ASP A 35 18.94 1.65 8.35
CA ASP A 35 18.50 2.81 9.12
C ASP A 35 16.97 2.90 9.20
N ARG A 36 16.48 3.22 10.40
CA ARG A 36 15.05 3.24 10.69
C ARG A 36 14.30 4.28 9.85
N ASN A 37 14.90 5.42 9.53
CA ASN A 37 14.24 6.45 8.73
C ASN A 37 14.16 6.03 7.26
N THR A 38 15.17 5.36 6.74
CA THR A 38 15.12 4.75 5.40
C THR A 38 13.97 3.76 5.28
N LEU A 39 13.83 2.85 6.25
CA LEU A 39 12.71 1.89 6.27
C LEU A 39 11.36 2.58 6.41
N LYS A 40 11.28 3.66 7.19
CA LYS A 40 10.05 4.46 7.31
C LYS A 40 9.68 5.07 5.97
N SER A 41 10.62 5.66 5.25
CA SER A 41 10.39 6.24 3.94
C SER A 41 9.87 5.19 2.95
N LEU A 42 10.48 4.00 2.93
CA LEU A 42 10.02 2.89 2.11
C LEU A 42 8.58 2.47 2.47
N LYS A 43 8.29 2.23 3.76
CA LYS A 43 6.94 1.88 4.23
C LYS A 43 5.92 2.96 3.85
N THR A 44 6.28 4.24 3.97
CA THR A 44 5.43 5.37 3.59
C THR A 44 5.12 5.38 2.11
N VAL A 45 6.12 5.19 1.24
CA VAL A 45 5.92 5.15 -0.22
C VAL A 45 5.02 4.00 -0.63
N LEU A 46 5.26 2.79 -0.10
CA LEU A 46 4.43 1.62 -0.36
C LEU A 46 2.97 1.90 0.01
N ARG A 47 2.73 2.42 1.22
CA ARG A 47 1.38 2.73 1.70
C ARG A 47 0.70 3.84 0.92
N TYR A 48 1.42 4.92 0.63
CA TYR A 48 0.93 6.05 -0.15
C TYR A 48 0.49 5.61 -1.55
N ARG A 49 1.18 4.63 -2.13
CA ARG A 49 0.82 4.01 -3.41
C ARG A 49 -0.19 2.86 -3.30
N GLY A 50 -0.75 2.61 -2.11
CA GLY A 50 -1.84 1.65 -1.94
C GLY A 50 -1.45 0.25 -1.48
N ILE A 51 -0.17 -0.03 -1.24
CA ILE A 51 0.30 -1.32 -0.69
C ILE A 51 0.18 -1.30 0.82
N TYR A 52 -0.68 -2.16 1.35
CA TYR A 52 -0.80 -2.31 2.79
C TYR A 52 0.40 -3.08 3.34
N THR A 53 0.96 -2.57 4.44
CA THR A 53 2.17 -3.12 5.07
C THR A 53 1.90 -3.55 6.51
N GLY A 54 0.65 -3.90 6.83
CA GLY A 54 0.21 -4.19 8.19
C GLY A 54 0.00 -2.93 9.04
N ASN A 55 -0.29 -3.15 10.33
CA ASN A 55 -0.66 -2.08 11.27
C ASN A 55 0.40 -0.96 11.32
N ASN A 56 -0.06 0.29 11.35
CA ASN A 56 0.84 1.45 11.41
C ASN A 56 1.74 1.47 12.66
N ARG A 57 1.29 0.91 13.78
CA ARG A 57 2.04 0.81 15.06
C ARG A 57 3.07 -0.31 15.08
N ALA A 58 3.02 -1.25 14.13
CA ALA A 58 4.00 -2.32 14.07
C ALA A 58 5.40 -1.79 13.77
N ARG A 59 6.42 -2.45 14.33
CA ARG A 59 7.83 -2.15 14.04
C ARG A 59 8.04 -2.16 12.53
N VAL A 60 8.69 -1.12 12.00
CA VAL A 60 8.79 -0.88 10.55
C VAL A 60 9.50 -2.02 9.81
N ALA A 61 10.64 -2.49 10.34
CA ALA A 61 11.36 -3.63 9.78
C ALA A 61 10.48 -4.90 9.73
N ASP A 62 9.77 -5.20 10.81
CA ASP A 62 8.87 -6.36 10.87
C ASP A 62 7.70 -6.23 9.89
N SER A 63 7.19 -5.01 9.69
CA SER A 63 6.11 -4.72 8.74
C SER A 63 6.55 -5.01 7.31
N LEU A 64 7.72 -4.51 6.92
CA LEU A 64 8.28 -4.70 5.59
C LEU A 64 8.62 -6.17 5.34
N TYR A 65 9.31 -6.82 6.28
CA TYR A 65 9.60 -8.24 6.17
C TYR A 65 8.34 -9.11 6.05
N LYS A 66 7.30 -8.84 6.84
CA LYS A 66 6.02 -9.57 6.73
C LYS A 66 5.33 -9.31 5.39
N THR A 67 5.43 -8.10 4.86
CA THR A 67 4.88 -7.75 3.53
C THR A 67 5.61 -8.54 2.44
N LEU A 68 6.94 -8.63 2.52
CA LEU A 68 7.77 -9.44 1.63
C LEU A 68 7.43 -10.93 1.69
N ALA A 69 6.99 -11.44 2.84
CA ALA A 69 6.62 -12.84 3.02
C ALA A 69 5.20 -13.19 2.52
N MET A 70 4.41 -12.22 2.07
CA MET A 70 3.04 -12.47 1.56
C MET A 70 3.07 -12.83 0.08
N ASP A 71 2.17 -13.72 -0.33
CA ASP A 71 1.99 -14.09 -1.73
C ASP A 71 1.20 -13.04 -2.50
N ASP A 72 0.21 -12.42 -1.86
CA ASP A 72 -0.66 -11.39 -2.44
C ASP A 72 -0.63 -10.10 -1.62
N ILE A 73 -1.02 -8.98 -2.26
CA ILE A 73 -1.18 -7.69 -1.58
C ILE A 73 -2.24 -7.82 -0.47
N PRO A 74 -1.88 -7.59 0.81
CA PRO A 74 -2.84 -7.72 1.88
C PRO A 74 -3.92 -6.64 1.79
N LYS A 75 -5.16 -6.99 2.16
CA LYS A 75 -6.26 -6.04 2.23
C LYS A 75 -6.04 -5.07 3.38
N TRP A 76 -6.37 -3.80 3.13
CA TRP A 76 -6.35 -2.78 4.16
C TRP A 76 -7.44 -3.03 5.20
N ASP A 77 -7.13 -2.69 6.46
CA ASP A 77 -8.18 -2.45 7.46
C ASP A 77 -9.10 -1.31 6.96
N PRO A 78 -10.43 -1.44 7.04
CA PRO A 78 -11.35 -0.42 6.52
C PRO A 78 -11.16 0.96 7.12
N ALA A 79 -10.88 1.07 8.43
CA ALA A 79 -10.69 2.36 9.09
C ALA A 79 -9.36 2.99 8.66
N GLU A 80 -8.27 2.20 8.60
CA GLU A 80 -7.00 2.68 8.07
C GLU A 80 -7.11 3.08 6.59
N PHE A 81 -7.86 2.32 5.79
CA PHE A 81 -8.07 2.62 4.37
C PHE A 81 -8.78 3.94 4.17
N GLN A 82 -9.82 4.25 4.96
CA GLN A 82 -10.57 5.51 4.83
C GLN A 82 -9.78 6.72 5.32
N ALA A 83 -8.94 6.54 6.34
CA ALA A 83 -8.11 7.60 6.90
C ALA A 83 -6.85 7.89 6.07
N MET A 84 -6.41 6.95 5.22
CA MET A 84 -5.19 7.09 4.45
C MET A 84 -5.36 8.08 3.29
N THR A 85 -4.37 8.95 3.11
CA THR A 85 -4.21 9.74 1.89
C THR A 85 -3.38 8.95 0.90
N PHE A 86 -4.03 8.50 -0.18
CA PHE A 86 -3.38 7.77 -1.26
C PHE A 86 -2.93 8.70 -2.39
N ASP A 87 -1.96 8.27 -3.17
CA ASP A 87 -1.62 8.92 -4.43
C ASP A 87 -2.83 8.89 -5.37
N HIS A 88 -3.18 10.04 -5.95
CA HIS A 88 -4.29 10.20 -6.89
C HIS A 88 -4.28 9.21 -8.07
N ARG A 89 -3.10 8.68 -8.42
CA ARG A 89 -2.90 7.71 -9.51
C ARG A 89 -3.09 6.26 -9.07
N SER A 90 -3.06 5.97 -7.77
CA SER A 90 -3.16 4.59 -7.24
C SER A 90 -4.56 4.00 -7.40
N LYS A 91 -4.66 2.67 -7.48
CA LYS A 91 -5.96 1.98 -7.44
C LYS A 91 -6.62 2.16 -6.09
N ALA A 92 -5.84 2.22 -5.02
CA ALA A 92 -6.34 2.50 -3.67
C ALA A 92 -7.13 3.81 -3.61
N TYR A 93 -6.61 4.89 -4.20
CA TYR A 93 -7.31 6.17 -4.29
C TYR A 93 -8.62 6.08 -5.07
N GLN A 94 -8.61 5.41 -6.23
CA GLN A 94 -9.82 5.22 -7.04
C GLN A 94 -10.90 4.43 -6.28
N ARG A 95 -10.50 3.35 -5.59
CA ARG A 95 -11.40 2.55 -4.72
C ARG A 95 -11.99 3.40 -3.59
N GLN A 96 -11.16 4.21 -2.94
CA GLN A 96 -11.60 5.09 -1.84
C GLN A 96 -12.63 6.13 -2.34
N ASN A 97 -12.38 6.77 -3.48
CA ASN A 97 -13.31 7.73 -4.07
C ASN A 97 -14.60 7.09 -4.57
N ASN A 98 -14.51 5.90 -5.18
CA ASN A 98 -15.69 5.17 -5.61
C ASN A 98 -16.55 4.81 -4.41
N ALA A 99 -15.97 4.23 -3.34
CA ALA A 99 -16.68 3.91 -2.11
C ALA A 99 -17.43 5.11 -1.50
N ARG A 100 -16.82 6.30 -1.51
CA ARG A 100 -17.44 7.55 -1.03
C ARG A 100 -18.63 8.01 -1.88
N ARG A 101 -18.62 7.71 -3.18
CA ARG A 101 -19.73 8.04 -4.11
C ARG A 101 -20.92 7.09 -3.96
N ILE A 102 -20.69 5.84 -3.55
CA ILE A 102 -21.73 4.82 -3.31
C ILE A 102 -22.30 4.83 -1.89
N THR A 103 -21.82 5.69 -0.99
CA THR A 103 -22.50 6.04 0.26
C THR A 103 -23.36 7.30 0.07
N PRO A 104 -24.58 7.21 -0.48
CA PRO A 104 -25.55 8.29 -0.38
C PRO A 104 -26.12 8.33 1.04
N THR A 105 -26.20 9.54 1.58
CA THR A 105 -27.11 10.02 2.62
C THR A 105 -28.20 9.02 3.02
N THR A 106 -27.95 8.28 4.09
CA THR A 106 -28.99 7.73 4.97
C THR A 106 -28.63 8.40 6.31
N GLU A 107 -29.33 9.41 6.82
CA GLU A 107 -30.69 9.41 7.34
C GLU A 107 -31.20 10.86 7.50
N GLN A 108 -32.43 11.14 7.04
CA GLN A 108 -33.37 12.01 7.75
C GLN A 108 -34.78 11.43 7.51
N PRO A 109 -35.43 10.81 8.51
CA PRO A 109 -36.86 10.68 8.50
C PRO A 109 -37.52 11.92 9.11
N TYR A 110 -38.70 12.23 8.57
CA TYR A 110 -39.59 13.35 8.86
C TYR A 110 -40.06 13.43 10.31
#